data_AF-A0A8J2XFD9-F1
#
_entry.id   AF-A0A8J2XFD9-F1
#
_cell.length_a   1.000
_cell.length_b   1.000
_cell.length_c   1.000
_cell.angle_alpha   90.00
_cell.angle_beta   90.00
_cell.angle_gamma   90.00
#
_symmetry.space_group_name_H-M   'P 1'
#
loop_
_entity.id
_entity.type
_entity.pdbx_description
1 polymer ?
#
loop_
_entity_poly.entity_id
_entity_poly.type
_entity_poly.pdbx_seq_one_letter_code
_entity_poly.pdbx_strand_id
1 'polypeptide(L)'
;MKVNCLKYVLTLSVSLFCFSVCSQTELKNKIVDFGTLLPIESASIYVKNTTIGTVSNSDGKFVLLVPNEFKNDTLIISSIGYKSFKTPVNEFDNSLEIYLEEDIASLDEIVLVAETRPKTGNDIVLRAIERLPRNMPDSSYLQKGFLRHKERNKKEFKWLIESAITLYDSGYSSNSAENLKINVDQVRKSYDLRDVDSLLTYTAYLQQKGNKRNLQARNLRRDTIQTSSLIKAIKWNDTRVNGLQNLFQGKLNLVRNSTNSKSLFGENILDNHHFELDTVLVDNDRKIYKIKISESTDFINLETKGIFNDGYVANGWIYIYWDTYAIKKIEYQLIAKSDAQKNRSKALFDTQINHKLVINYMEFEGKMYPNYIYYETPKLVNVGFKPTKMGEDDSQYDKSERYYYTVQEVLFTEIILDSEKISEALSRPWDPDIFSVKPYNKEFWRNYNTLLESEEDEQLIQDLTKRSSLYKD
;
A
#
# COMPACT_ATOMS: atom_id res chain seq x y z
N MET A 1 -63.23 -15.91 -7.86
CA MET A 1 -62.30 -16.75 -7.05
C MET A 1 -60.91 -17.01 -7.67
N LYS A 2 -60.56 -16.55 -8.89
CA LYS A 2 -59.23 -16.83 -9.50
C LYS A 2 -58.14 -15.76 -9.33
N VAL A 3 -58.48 -14.54 -8.88
CA VAL A 3 -57.52 -13.41 -8.86
C VAL A 3 -56.72 -13.32 -7.54
N ASN A 4 -57.24 -13.88 -6.44
CA ASN A 4 -56.53 -13.82 -5.15
C ASN A 4 -55.41 -14.86 -5.03
N CYS A 5 -55.51 -16.00 -5.72
CA CYS A 5 -54.48 -17.04 -5.66
C CYS A 5 -53.16 -16.57 -6.29
N LEU A 6 -53.21 -15.78 -7.37
CA LEU A 6 -52.03 -15.27 -8.06
C LEU A 6 -51.25 -14.23 -7.23
N LYS A 7 -51.95 -13.42 -6.41
CA LYS A 7 -51.29 -12.48 -5.49
C LYS A 7 -50.50 -13.20 -4.41
N TYR A 8 -51.04 -14.26 -3.81
CA TYR A 8 -50.32 -15.03 -2.79
C TYR A 8 -49.15 -15.86 -3.37
N VAL A 9 -49.25 -16.33 -4.61
CA VAL A 9 -48.12 -17.00 -5.30
C VAL A 9 -47.01 -15.99 -5.64
N LEU A 10 -47.34 -14.73 -5.96
CA LEU A 10 -46.35 -13.67 -6.20
C LEU A 10 -45.68 -13.19 -4.89
N THR A 11 -46.41 -13.08 -3.77
CA THR A 11 -45.78 -12.76 -2.47
C THR A 11 -44.97 -13.90 -1.89
N LEU A 12 -45.34 -15.16 -2.15
CA LEU A 12 -44.57 -16.33 -1.70
C LEU A 12 -43.27 -16.53 -2.51
N SER A 13 -43.27 -16.17 -3.81
CA SER A 13 -42.05 -16.18 -4.64
C SER A 13 -41.10 -15.02 -4.31
N VAL A 14 -41.61 -13.85 -3.91
CA VAL A 14 -40.79 -12.72 -3.42
C VAL A 14 -40.18 -13.01 -2.04
N SER A 15 -40.81 -13.84 -1.20
CA SER A 15 -40.26 -14.28 0.10
C SER A 15 -39.26 -15.45 0.00
N LEU A 16 -39.10 -16.08 -1.16
CA LEU A 16 -38.06 -17.10 -1.41
C LEU A 16 -36.73 -16.52 -1.92
N PHE A 17 -36.66 -15.21 -2.18
CA PHE A 17 -35.38 -14.48 -2.18
C PHE A 17 -34.95 -14.17 -0.73
N CYS A 18 -34.96 -15.20 0.11
CA CYS A 18 -34.36 -15.12 1.44
C CYS A 18 -32.84 -15.09 1.28
N PHE A 19 -32.26 -13.95 1.66
CA PHE A 19 -30.91 -13.74 2.15
C PHE A 19 -29.97 -14.96 2.00
N SER A 20 -29.16 -14.98 0.95
CA SER A 20 -27.89 -15.69 1.00
C SER A 20 -26.98 -14.93 1.95
N VAL A 21 -27.16 -15.13 3.26
CA VAL A 21 -26.12 -14.79 4.23
C VAL A 21 -24.98 -15.77 3.93
N CYS A 22 -23.97 -15.31 3.22
CA CYS A 22 -22.74 -16.07 3.07
C CYS A 22 -22.14 -16.20 4.47
N SER A 23 -22.37 -17.34 5.12
CA SER A 23 -21.69 -17.63 6.38
C SER A 23 -20.20 -17.79 6.08
N GLN A 24 -19.39 -17.09 6.86
CA GLN A 24 -17.94 -17.06 6.76
C GLN A 24 -17.36 -17.58 8.08
N THR A 25 -16.23 -18.27 8.00
CA THR A 25 -15.45 -18.71 9.14
C THR A 25 -14.38 -17.65 9.42
N GLU A 26 -14.32 -17.16 10.65
CA GLU A 26 -13.28 -16.23 11.11
C GLU A 26 -12.07 -16.99 11.64
N LEU A 27 -10.92 -16.79 10.99
CA LEU A 27 -9.63 -17.30 11.43
C LEU A 27 -8.82 -16.13 11.99
N LYS A 28 -8.32 -16.27 13.22
CA LYS A 28 -7.53 -15.24 13.88
C LYS A 28 -6.53 -15.86 14.83
N ASN A 29 -5.31 -15.34 14.81
CA ASN A 29 -4.28 -15.73 15.75
C ASN A 29 -3.07 -14.81 15.68
N LYS A 30 -2.01 -15.16 16.40
CA LYS A 30 -0.69 -14.55 16.36
C LYS A 30 0.34 -15.51 15.76
N ILE A 31 1.21 -14.97 14.92
CA ILE A 31 2.33 -15.66 14.29
C ILE A 31 3.61 -15.16 14.94
N VAL A 32 4.41 -16.09 15.44
CA VAL A 32 5.68 -15.81 16.10
C VAL A 32 6.78 -16.69 15.56
N ASP A 33 8.00 -16.19 15.63
CA ASP A 33 9.21 -16.96 15.39
C ASP A 33 9.41 -17.98 16.51
N PHE A 34 9.63 -19.26 16.17
CA PHE A 34 9.78 -20.32 17.16
C PHE A 34 11.00 -20.15 18.07
N GLY A 35 12.11 -19.61 17.55
CA GLY A 35 13.37 -19.50 18.29
C GLY A 35 13.45 -18.28 19.20
N THR A 36 12.95 -17.14 18.73
CA THR A 36 13.03 -15.83 19.40
C THR A 36 11.74 -15.44 20.10
N LEU A 37 10.62 -16.09 19.77
CA LEU A 37 9.26 -15.76 20.22
C LEU A 37 8.81 -14.34 19.85
N LEU A 38 9.53 -13.68 18.94
CA LEU A 38 9.17 -12.36 18.42
C LEU A 38 8.06 -12.48 17.37
N PRO A 39 7.17 -11.49 17.28
CA PRO A 39 6.11 -11.48 16.27
C PRO A 39 6.69 -11.43 14.85
N ILE A 40 6.07 -12.16 13.94
CA ILE A 40 6.41 -12.11 12.50
C ILE A 40 5.42 -11.16 11.82
N GLU A 41 5.90 -9.96 11.51
CA GLU A 41 5.15 -8.96 10.73
C GLU A 41 5.10 -9.33 9.24
N SER A 42 4.00 -9.00 8.56
CA SER A 42 3.83 -9.19 7.12
C SER A 42 3.95 -10.65 6.64
N ALA A 43 3.71 -11.63 7.51
CA ALA A 43 3.49 -13.02 7.09
C ALA A 43 2.25 -13.06 6.18
N SER A 44 2.27 -13.92 5.16
CA SER A 44 1.14 -14.12 4.25
C SER A 44 0.25 -15.25 4.77
N ILE A 45 -1.04 -14.96 4.95
CA ILE A 45 -2.07 -15.93 5.36
C ILE A 45 -3.10 -16.00 4.22
N TYR A 46 -3.27 -17.16 3.59
CA TYR A 46 -4.19 -17.29 2.46
C TYR A 46 -4.72 -18.70 2.27
N VAL A 47 -5.88 -18.81 1.62
CA VAL A 47 -6.45 -20.10 1.22
C VAL A 47 -5.88 -20.48 -0.13
N LYS A 48 -5.28 -21.69 -0.20
CA LYS A 48 -4.58 -22.19 -1.38
C LYS A 48 -5.46 -22.11 -2.64
N ASN A 49 -4.88 -21.68 -3.76
CA ASN A 49 -5.53 -21.52 -5.07
C ASN A 49 -6.70 -20.52 -5.10
N THR A 50 -6.76 -19.60 -4.13
CA THR A 50 -7.76 -18.52 -4.12
C THR A 50 -7.06 -17.17 -3.97
N THR A 51 -7.83 -16.10 -4.07
CA THR A 51 -7.36 -14.74 -3.73
C THR A 51 -7.64 -14.37 -2.27
N ILE A 52 -8.27 -15.26 -1.51
CA ILE A 52 -8.69 -15.02 -0.13
C ILE A 52 -7.46 -15.10 0.76
N GLY A 53 -7.07 -13.95 1.31
CA GLY A 53 -5.94 -13.85 2.20
C GLY A 53 -5.87 -12.52 2.94
N THR A 54 -4.90 -12.46 3.84
CA THR A 54 -4.55 -11.31 4.65
C THR A 54 -3.05 -11.36 4.97
N VAL A 55 -2.56 -10.38 5.71
CA VAL A 55 -1.20 -10.35 6.23
C VAL A 55 -1.22 -10.14 7.74
N SER A 56 -0.18 -10.60 8.44
CA SER A 56 -0.01 -10.25 9.86
C SER A 56 0.43 -8.80 10.02
N ASN A 57 -0.08 -8.15 11.08
CA ASN A 57 0.32 -6.80 11.48
C ASN A 57 1.70 -6.80 12.19
N SER A 58 2.13 -5.64 12.69
CA SER A 58 3.39 -5.47 13.43
C SER A 58 3.50 -6.32 14.71
N ASP A 59 2.37 -6.71 15.29
CA ASP A 59 2.29 -7.56 16.47
C ASP A 59 2.19 -9.05 16.12
N GLY A 60 2.33 -9.41 14.83
CA GLY A 60 2.20 -10.76 14.32
C GLY A 60 0.76 -11.28 14.29
N LYS A 61 -0.23 -10.45 14.63
CA LYS A 61 -1.64 -10.84 14.67
C LYS A 61 -2.28 -10.74 13.29
N PHE A 62 -3.25 -11.60 13.00
CA PHE A 62 -4.05 -11.54 11.77
C PHE A 62 -5.51 -11.91 12.04
N VAL A 63 -6.38 -11.46 11.13
CA VAL A 63 -7.78 -11.91 11.01
C VAL A 63 -8.06 -12.15 9.53
N LEU A 64 -8.66 -13.29 9.21
CA LEU A 64 -9.09 -13.68 7.87
C LEU A 64 -10.51 -14.23 7.92
N LEU A 65 -11.39 -13.66 7.10
CA LEU A 65 -12.74 -14.17 6.89
C LEU A 65 -12.76 -15.07 5.66
N VAL A 66 -13.07 -16.36 5.86
CA VAL A 66 -13.09 -17.37 4.79
C VAL A 66 -14.53 -17.79 4.50
N PRO A 67 -15.04 -17.64 3.28
CA PRO A 67 -16.34 -18.18 2.89
C PRO A 67 -16.43 -19.69 3.14
N ASN A 68 -17.57 -20.17 3.64
CA ASN A 68 -17.75 -21.59 4.01
C ASN A 68 -17.57 -22.57 2.85
N GLU A 69 -17.64 -22.12 1.60
CA GLU A 69 -17.34 -22.95 0.43
C GLU A 69 -15.88 -23.43 0.41
N PHE A 70 -14.95 -22.66 1.00
CA PHE A 70 -13.52 -22.99 1.08
C PHE A 70 -13.13 -23.61 2.43
N LYS A 71 -14.09 -24.03 3.27
CA LYS A 71 -13.81 -24.56 4.62
C LYS A 71 -12.95 -25.83 4.66
N ASN A 72 -12.97 -26.61 3.57
CA ASN A 72 -12.20 -27.85 3.46
C ASN A 72 -10.88 -27.64 2.71
N ASP A 73 -10.61 -26.41 2.24
CA ASP A 73 -9.37 -26.10 1.54
C ASP A 73 -8.23 -25.84 2.53
N THR A 74 -7.00 -25.80 2.00
CA THR A 74 -5.79 -25.62 2.80
C THR A 74 -5.54 -24.13 3.07
N LEU A 75 -5.50 -23.77 4.35
CA LEU A 75 -4.90 -22.52 4.82
C LEU A 75 -3.38 -22.66 4.77
N ILE A 76 -2.71 -21.66 4.19
CA ILE A 76 -1.25 -21.55 4.17
C ILE A 76 -0.86 -20.28 4.91
N ILE A 77 0.06 -20.43 5.86
CA ILE A 77 0.70 -19.34 6.58
C ILE A 77 2.19 -19.42 6.29
N SER A 78 2.72 -18.37 5.69
CA SER A 78 4.09 -18.36 5.15
C SER A 78 4.78 -17.03 5.42
N SER A 79 6.08 -17.11 5.65
CA SER A 79 6.97 -15.97 5.75
C SER A 79 8.29 -16.33 5.08
N ILE A 80 8.92 -15.37 4.42
CA ILE A 80 10.19 -15.61 3.72
C ILE A 80 11.26 -15.95 4.77
N GLY A 81 11.97 -17.06 4.57
CA GLY A 81 12.98 -17.57 5.50
C GLY A 81 12.40 -18.51 6.57
N TYR A 82 11.14 -18.92 6.47
CA TYR A 82 10.47 -19.79 7.43
C TYR A 82 9.80 -20.99 6.75
N LYS A 83 9.67 -22.09 7.49
CA LYS A 83 8.81 -23.21 7.08
C LYS A 83 7.36 -22.77 7.11
N SER A 84 6.63 -23.01 6.04
CA SER A 84 5.20 -22.69 6.00
C SER A 84 4.37 -23.62 6.86
N PHE A 85 3.44 -23.03 7.61
CA PHE A 85 2.40 -23.77 8.31
C PHE A 85 1.21 -24.00 7.38
N LYS A 86 0.70 -25.24 7.34
CA LYS A 86 -0.40 -25.64 6.45
C LYS A 86 -1.40 -26.50 7.22
N THR A 87 -2.67 -26.15 7.14
CA THR A 87 -3.75 -26.91 7.77
C THR A 87 -5.07 -26.72 7.00
N PRO A 88 -6.01 -27.67 7.00
CA PRO A 88 -7.37 -27.42 6.53
C PRO A 88 -8.03 -26.26 7.29
N VAL A 89 -8.81 -25.42 6.60
CA VAL A 89 -9.47 -24.25 7.22
C VAL A 89 -10.38 -24.65 8.40
N ASN A 90 -11.11 -25.75 8.28
CA ASN A 90 -11.98 -26.29 9.33
C ASN A 90 -11.23 -26.92 10.52
N GLU A 91 -9.93 -27.17 10.38
CA GLU A 91 -9.06 -27.72 11.44
C GLU A 91 -8.21 -26.63 12.10
N PHE A 92 -8.31 -25.37 11.66
CA PHE A 92 -7.59 -24.27 12.26
C PHE A 92 -8.11 -23.94 13.66
N ASP A 93 -7.22 -23.99 14.65
CA ASP A 93 -7.54 -23.66 16.04
C ASP A 93 -7.16 -22.20 16.36
N ASN A 94 -8.19 -21.36 16.55
CA ASN A 94 -8.02 -19.95 16.94
C ASN A 94 -7.44 -19.76 18.36
N SER A 95 -7.27 -20.82 19.15
CA SER A 95 -6.73 -20.74 20.52
C SER A 95 -5.22 -20.97 20.64
N LEU A 96 -4.56 -21.44 19.57
CA LEU A 96 -3.15 -21.83 19.60
C LEU A 96 -2.29 -20.90 18.74
N GLU A 97 -1.29 -20.26 19.32
CA GLU A 97 -0.32 -19.47 18.56
C GLU A 97 0.36 -20.30 17.46
N ILE A 98 0.66 -19.65 16.35
CA ILE A 98 1.39 -20.28 15.24
C ILE A 98 2.86 -19.94 15.39
N TYR A 99 3.67 -20.99 15.53
CA TYR A 99 5.11 -20.88 15.57
C TYR A 99 5.68 -21.26 14.21
N LEU A 100 6.39 -20.32 13.58
CA LEU A 100 7.15 -20.61 12.36
C LEU A 100 8.62 -20.84 12.72
N GLU A 101 9.17 -21.95 12.24
CA GLU A 101 10.60 -22.25 12.36
C GLU A 101 11.36 -21.62 11.19
N GLU A 102 12.50 -21.00 11.46
CA GLU A 102 13.41 -20.56 10.41
C GLU A 102 13.79 -21.74 9.50
N ASP A 103 13.79 -21.48 8.19
CA ASP A 103 14.19 -22.42 7.17
C ASP A 103 15.25 -21.79 6.28
N ILE A 104 16.49 -22.23 6.47
CA ILE A 104 17.61 -21.82 5.64
C ILE A 104 17.66 -22.79 4.47
N ALA A 105 17.46 -22.28 3.26
CA ALA A 105 17.63 -23.10 2.06
C ALA A 105 19.09 -23.58 1.99
N SER A 106 19.32 -24.89 2.04
CA SER A 106 20.62 -25.43 1.63
C SER A 106 20.83 -25.12 0.15
N LEU A 107 21.98 -24.52 -0.16
CA LEU A 107 22.52 -24.48 -1.51
C LEU A 107 23.01 -25.90 -1.84
N ASP A 108 22.08 -26.80 -2.18
CA ASP A 108 22.47 -28.11 -2.69
C ASP A 108 23.35 -27.94 -3.93
N GLU A 109 24.44 -28.69 -3.98
CA GLU A 109 25.37 -28.72 -5.09
C GLU A 109 24.64 -28.87 -6.43
N ILE A 110 25.16 -28.15 -7.41
CA ILE A 110 24.64 -27.97 -8.76
C ILE A 110 24.11 -29.30 -9.32
N VAL A 111 22.78 -29.48 -9.28
CA VAL A 111 22.11 -30.33 -10.25
C VAL A 111 22.43 -29.68 -11.60
N LEU A 112 23.02 -30.44 -12.53
CA LEU A 112 23.33 -30.01 -13.89
C LEU A 112 22.03 -29.59 -14.61
N VAL A 113 21.58 -28.36 -14.33
CA VAL A 113 20.56 -27.69 -15.13
C VAL A 113 21.26 -27.27 -16.42
N ALA A 114 20.68 -27.63 -17.56
CA ALA A 114 21.22 -27.33 -18.88
C ALA A 114 21.37 -25.82 -19.18
N GLU A 115 20.83 -24.95 -18.33
CA GLU A 115 20.93 -23.49 -18.43
C GLU A 115 21.91 -22.91 -17.40
N THR A 116 22.85 -22.08 -17.87
CA THR A 116 23.74 -21.29 -17.03
C THR A 116 22.93 -20.26 -16.24
N ARG A 117 22.81 -20.47 -14.92
CA ARG A 117 22.12 -19.53 -14.02
C ARG A 117 22.97 -18.27 -13.74
N PRO A 118 22.34 -17.09 -13.63
CA PRO A 118 22.97 -15.88 -13.09
C PRO A 118 23.69 -16.13 -11.76
N LYS A 119 24.85 -15.52 -11.57
CA LYS A 119 25.66 -15.68 -10.34
C LYS A 119 25.69 -14.42 -9.47
N THR A 120 25.51 -13.24 -10.07
CA THR A 120 25.57 -11.96 -9.35
C THR A 120 24.16 -11.44 -9.07
N GLY A 121 24.01 -10.59 -8.05
CA GLY A 121 22.73 -9.94 -7.76
C GLY A 121 22.21 -9.13 -8.95
N ASN A 122 23.09 -8.38 -9.62
CA ASN A 122 22.77 -7.64 -10.84
C ASN A 122 22.18 -8.55 -11.92
N ASP A 123 22.84 -9.67 -12.24
CA ASP A 123 22.37 -10.57 -13.29
C ASP A 123 21.03 -11.22 -12.94
N ILE A 124 20.79 -11.54 -11.66
CA ILE A 124 19.51 -12.12 -11.20
C ILE A 124 18.38 -11.09 -11.34
N VAL A 125 18.61 -9.83 -10.92
CA VAL A 125 17.61 -8.76 -11.04
C VAL A 125 17.33 -8.43 -12.50
N LEU A 126 18.37 -8.28 -13.33
CA LEU A 126 18.19 -8.05 -14.78
C LEU A 126 17.39 -9.19 -15.42
N ARG A 127 17.65 -10.44 -15.04
CA ARG A 127 16.85 -11.59 -15.50
C ARG A 127 15.41 -11.49 -15.03
N ALA A 128 15.15 -11.05 -13.81
CA ALA A 128 13.79 -10.86 -13.32
C ALA A 128 13.04 -9.76 -14.08
N ILE A 129 13.71 -8.63 -14.37
CA ILE A 129 13.17 -7.55 -15.22
C ILE A 129 12.81 -8.08 -16.61
N GLU A 130 13.70 -8.85 -17.24
CA GLU A 130 13.47 -9.48 -18.55
C GLU A 130 12.26 -10.44 -18.52
N ARG A 131 12.00 -11.08 -17.38
CA ARG A 131 10.88 -12.02 -17.21
C ARG A 131 9.56 -11.36 -16.82
N LEU A 132 9.52 -10.05 -16.57
CA LEU A 132 8.28 -9.35 -16.18
C LEU A 132 7.13 -9.52 -17.19
N PRO A 133 7.31 -9.43 -18.53
CA PRO A 133 6.21 -9.69 -19.47
C PRO A 133 5.57 -11.08 -19.32
N ARG A 134 6.33 -12.08 -18.86
CA ARG A 134 5.82 -13.43 -18.61
C ARG A 134 5.14 -13.52 -17.25
N ASN A 135 5.75 -12.93 -16.22
CA ASN A 135 5.36 -13.09 -14.82
C ASN A 135 4.26 -12.11 -14.38
N MET A 136 4.09 -10.97 -15.04
CA MET A 136 3.07 -9.97 -14.72
C MET A 136 1.77 -10.19 -15.52
N PRO A 137 0.62 -9.69 -15.05
CA PRO A 137 -0.66 -9.85 -15.73
C PRO A 137 -0.61 -9.22 -17.13
N ASP A 138 -0.99 -9.97 -18.15
CA ASP A 138 -0.96 -9.59 -19.57
C ASP A 138 -2.34 -9.33 -20.16
N SER A 139 -3.41 -9.55 -19.39
CA SER A 139 -4.79 -9.22 -19.71
C SER A 139 -5.37 -8.22 -18.71
N SER A 140 -6.53 -7.64 -19.04
CA SER A 140 -7.23 -6.74 -18.14
C SER A 140 -7.78 -7.46 -16.91
N TYR A 141 -7.76 -6.80 -15.77
CA TYR A 141 -8.29 -7.33 -14.52
C TYR A 141 -8.82 -6.23 -13.61
N LEU A 142 -9.64 -6.60 -12.64
CA LEU A 142 -9.93 -5.78 -11.47
C LEU A 142 -9.25 -6.37 -10.23
N GLN A 143 -8.80 -5.50 -9.33
CA GLN A 143 -8.44 -5.87 -7.97
C GLN A 143 -9.28 -5.08 -6.98
N LYS A 144 -9.92 -5.76 -6.03
CA LYS A 144 -10.53 -5.09 -4.87
C LYS A 144 -9.59 -5.14 -3.68
N GLY A 145 -9.55 -4.05 -2.93
CA GLY A 145 -8.68 -3.96 -1.77
C GLY A 145 -9.12 -2.95 -0.73
N PHE A 146 -8.59 -3.13 0.47
CA PHE A 146 -8.71 -2.21 1.59
C PHE A 146 -7.51 -1.28 1.62
N LEU A 147 -7.75 0.02 1.76
CA LEU A 147 -6.74 1.05 1.99
C LEU A 147 -6.90 1.62 3.39
N ARG A 148 -5.80 1.72 4.13
CA ARG A 148 -5.66 2.55 5.33
C ARG A 148 -4.65 3.66 5.07
N HIS A 149 -5.07 4.90 5.25
CA HIS A 149 -4.23 6.09 5.14
C HIS A 149 -4.18 6.80 6.49
N LYS A 150 -2.97 6.93 7.03
CA LYS A 150 -2.67 7.54 8.33
C LYS A 150 -1.80 8.77 8.13
N GLU A 151 -2.12 9.86 8.82
CA GLU A 151 -1.21 11.01 8.99
C GLU A 151 -0.94 11.24 10.47
N ARG A 152 0.34 11.36 10.83
CA ARG A 152 0.79 11.57 12.22
C ARG A 152 2.00 12.50 12.30
N ASN A 153 2.21 13.10 13.46
CA ASN A 153 3.51 13.67 13.83
C ASN A 153 4.24 12.70 14.80
N LYS A 154 5.33 13.14 15.44
CA LYS A 154 6.08 12.27 16.37
C LYS A 154 5.34 11.97 17.67
N LYS A 155 4.33 12.77 18.05
CA LYS A 155 3.58 12.61 19.30
C LYS A 155 2.27 11.87 19.12
N GLU A 156 1.54 12.24 18.08
CA GLU A 156 0.15 11.84 17.93
C GLU A 156 -0.25 11.72 16.47
N PHE A 157 -1.30 10.94 16.28
CA PHE A 157 -1.97 10.86 15.01
C PHE A 157 -2.93 12.02 14.81
N LYS A 158 -3.09 12.38 13.55
CA LYS A 158 -3.77 13.61 13.14
C LYS A 158 -4.90 13.32 12.17
N TRP A 159 -4.81 12.23 11.40
CA TRP A 159 -5.87 11.84 10.50
C TRP A 159 -5.83 10.35 10.15
N LEU A 160 -7.00 9.72 10.12
CA LEU A 160 -7.21 8.35 9.65
C LEU A 160 -8.28 8.34 8.56
N ILE A 161 -7.97 7.70 7.44
CA ILE A 161 -8.91 7.45 6.34
C ILE A 161 -8.81 5.98 5.98
N GLU A 162 -9.96 5.32 5.89
CA GLU A 162 -10.04 3.93 5.44
C GLU A 162 -11.00 3.85 4.27
N SER A 163 -10.61 3.08 3.25
CA SER A 163 -11.37 3.00 2.00
C SER A 163 -11.39 1.59 1.45
N ALA A 164 -12.55 1.16 0.97
CA ALA A 164 -12.62 0.06 0.01
C ALA A 164 -12.35 0.64 -1.37
N ILE A 165 -11.42 0.04 -2.09
CA ILE A 165 -11.01 0.49 -3.42
C ILE A 165 -11.16 -0.62 -4.44
N THR A 166 -11.43 -0.23 -5.67
CA THR A 166 -11.33 -1.07 -6.87
C THR A 166 -10.28 -0.48 -7.78
N LEU A 167 -9.31 -1.30 -8.17
CA LEU A 167 -8.28 -1.00 -9.16
C LEU A 167 -8.65 -1.73 -10.45
N TYR A 168 -8.64 -1.02 -11.57
CA TYR A 168 -8.63 -1.61 -12.90
C TYR A 168 -7.26 -1.42 -13.53
N ASP A 169 -6.79 -2.46 -14.20
CA ASP A 169 -5.61 -2.40 -15.04
C ASP A 169 -5.85 -3.18 -16.34
N SER A 170 -5.32 -2.68 -17.46
CA SER A 170 -5.43 -3.37 -18.75
C SER A 170 -4.28 -4.37 -19.00
N GLY A 171 -3.30 -4.42 -18.09
CA GLY A 171 -2.17 -5.35 -18.15
C GLY A 171 -0.81 -4.64 -18.14
N TYR A 172 0.25 -5.38 -17.83
CA TYR A 172 1.61 -4.89 -17.62
C TYR A 172 2.20 -4.14 -18.82
N SER A 173 1.93 -4.61 -20.04
CA SER A 173 2.46 -4.00 -21.27
C SER A 173 1.84 -2.63 -21.58
N SER A 174 0.77 -2.24 -20.89
CA SER A 174 0.11 -0.95 -21.09
C SER A 174 0.69 0.13 -20.18
N ASN A 175 0.66 1.37 -20.65
CA ASN A 175 0.98 2.53 -19.84
C ASN A 175 -0.10 2.74 -18.77
N SER A 176 0.30 2.64 -17.49
CA SER A 176 -0.61 2.79 -16.35
C SER A 176 -1.21 4.18 -16.22
N ALA A 177 -0.52 5.25 -16.66
CA ALA A 177 -1.05 6.60 -16.58
C ALA A 177 -2.32 6.79 -17.43
N GLU A 178 -2.50 5.98 -18.47
CA GLU A 178 -3.63 6.03 -19.39
C GLU A 178 -4.64 4.90 -19.15
N ASN A 179 -4.16 3.74 -18.68
CA ASN A 179 -4.95 2.50 -18.67
C ASN A 179 -5.21 1.91 -17.28
N LEU A 180 -4.61 2.46 -16.22
CA LEU A 180 -4.91 2.08 -14.84
C LEU A 180 -5.92 3.06 -14.26
N LYS A 181 -7.03 2.56 -13.70
CA LYS A 181 -8.05 3.36 -13.04
C LYS A 181 -8.22 2.91 -11.59
N ILE A 182 -8.53 3.85 -10.71
CA ILE A 182 -8.78 3.58 -9.29
C ILE A 182 -10.12 4.20 -8.91
N ASN A 183 -10.95 3.44 -8.22
CA ASN A 183 -12.20 3.90 -7.66
C ASN A 183 -12.19 3.70 -6.15
N VAL A 184 -12.66 4.69 -5.41
CA VAL A 184 -12.98 4.57 -3.98
C VAL A 184 -14.44 4.16 -3.87
N ASP A 185 -14.70 2.92 -3.52
CA ASP A 185 -16.06 2.37 -3.44
C ASP A 185 -16.77 2.83 -2.17
N GLN A 186 -16.07 2.77 -1.03
CA GLN A 186 -16.54 3.21 0.28
C GLN A 186 -15.40 3.93 1.00
N VAL A 187 -15.73 4.92 1.83
CA VAL A 187 -14.74 5.62 2.66
C VAL A 187 -15.32 5.92 4.04
N ARG A 188 -14.52 5.74 5.08
CA ARG A 188 -14.75 6.25 6.43
C ARG A 188 -13.50 6.99 6.89
N LYS A 189 -13.67 8.06 7.65
CA LYS A 189 -12.53 8.87 8.10
C LYS A 189 -12.76 9.49 9.45
N SER A 190 -11.68 9.69 10.18
CA SER A 190 -11.69 10.50 11.39
C SER A 190 -11.83 11.98 11.08
N TYR A 191 -11.98 12.77 12.13
CA TYR A 191 -11.75 14.20 12.03
C TYR A 191 -10.30 14.45 11.63
N ASP A 192 -10.12 15.46 10.78
CA ASP A 192 -8.82 15.96 10.40
C ASP A 192 -8.34 16.93 11.49
N LEU A 193 -7.37 16.47 12.30
CA LEU A 193 -6.78 17.23 13.40
C LEU A 193 -5.44 17.86 13.01
N ARG A 194 -5.10 17.87 11.71
CA ARG A 194 -3.85 18.44 11.22
C ARG A 194 -3.91 19.96 11.29
N ASP A 195 -2.83 20.57 11.75
CA ASP A 195 -2.65 22.01 11.71
C ASP A 195 -2.07 22.38 10.33
N VAL A 196 -2.91 22.76 9.38
CA VAL A 196 -2.44 23.07 8.01
C VAL A 196 -2.25 24.58 7.84
N ASP A 197 -1.06 25.02 7.39
CA ASP A 197 -0.86 26.39 6.92
C ASP A 197 -1.64 26.63 5.63
N SER A 198 -2.85 27.15 5.83
CA SER A 198 -3.81 27.44 4.75
C SER A 198 -3.31 28.51 3.78
N LEU A 199 -2.53 29.50 4.23
CA LEU A 199 -2.03 30.57 3.36
C LEU A 199 -0.89 30.08 2.47
N LEU A 200 0.03 29.31 3.02
CA LEU A 200 1.09 28.68 2.24
C LEU A 200 0.51 27.73 1.19
N THR A 201 -0.41 26.86 1.61
CA THR A 201 -1.05 25.89 0.73
C THR A 201 -1.81 26.60 -0.39
N TYR A 202 -2.54 27.67 -0.07
CA TYR A 202 -3.24 28.48 -1.06
C TYR A 202 -2.28 29.25 -1.98
N THR A 203 -1.14 29.69 -1.48
CA THR A 203 -0.08 30.30 -2.31
C THR A 203 0.44 29.31 -3.34
N ALA A 204 0.78 28.08 -2.91
CA ALA A 204 1.25 27.02 -3.80
C ALA A 204 0.19 26.68 -4.87
N TYR A 205 -1.08 26.62 -4.46
CA TYR A 205 -2.21 26.44 -5.38
C TYR A 205 -2.28 27.56 -6.44
N LEU A 206 -2.17 28.83 -6.03
CA LEU A 206 -2.19 29.96 -6.97
C LEU A 206 -0.95 30.04 -7.87
N GLN A 207 0.22 29.67 -7.37
CA GLN A 207 1.44 29.56 -8.18
C GLN A 207 1.26 28.53 -9.30
N GLN A 208 0.70 27.37 -8.99
CA GLN A 208 0.58 26.25 -9.92
C GLN A 208 -0.65 26.33 -10.84
N LYS A 209 -1.79 26.84 -10.36
CA LYS A 209 -3.06 26.91 -11.10
C LYS A 209 -3.46 28.31 -11.54
N GLY A 210 -2.97 29.35 -10.87
CA GLY A 210 -3.40 30.74 -11.06
C GLY A 210 -2.42 31.62 -11.85
N ASN A 211 -1.39 31.06 -12.48
CA ASN A 211 -0.32 31.79 -13.19
C ASN A 211 0.45 32.81 -12.34
N LYS A 212 0.45 32.70 -11.00
CA LYS A 212 1.13 33.64 -10.08
C LYS A 212 2.45 33.07 -9.54
N ARG A 213 3.40 32.73 -10.42
CA ARG A 213 4.63 31.97 -10.06
C ARG A 213 5.48 32.62 -8.95
N ASN A 214 5.48 33.95 -8.84
CA ASN A 214 6.31 34.69 -7.87
C ASN A 214 5.57 35.09 -6.59
N LEU A 215 4.31 34.68 -6.42
CA LEU A 215 3.51 35.01 -5.23
C LEU A 215 4.11 34.34 -3.99
N GLN A 216 4.18 35.05 -2.87
CA GLN A 216 4.61 34.48 -1.59
C GLN A 216 3.49 34.58 -0.55
N ALA A 217 3.49 33.69 0.44
CA ALA A 217 2.43 33.63 1.46
C ALA A 217 2.25 34.97 2.20
N ARG A 218 3.35 35.70 2.46
CA ARG A 218 3.34 37.04 3.06
C ARG A 218 2.62 38.11 2.23
N ASN A 219 2.37 37.86 0.94
CA ASN A 219 1.62 38.77 0.08
C ASN A 219 0.11 38.58 0.20
N LEU A 220 -0.35 37.57 0.94
CA LEU A 220 -1.75 37.24 1.11
C LEU A 220 -2.23 37.63 2.50
N ARG A 221 -3.49 38.04 2.60
CA ARG A 221 -4.15 38.29 3.89
C ARG A 221 -5.30 37.31 4.06
N ARG A 222 -5.30 36.57 5.18
CA ARG A 222 -6.22 35.45 5.43
C ARG A 222 -7.69 35.85 5.45
N ASP A 223 -7.98 37.03 6.01
CA ASP A 223 -9.31 37.65 6.09
C ASP A 223 -9.91 37.97 4.71
N THR A 224 -9.07 38.22 3.71
CA THR A 224 -9.53 38.52 2.33
C THR A 224 -9.86 37.28 1.49
N ILE A 225 -9.61 36.07 2.01
CA ILE A 225 -9.75 34.82 1.25
C ILE A 225 -10.94 34.02 1.77
N GLN A 226 -11.86 33.66 0.86
CA GLN A 226 -12.98 32.79 1.19
C GLN A 226 -12.50 31.43 1.70
N THR A 227 -13.11 30.94 2.79
CA THR A 227 -12.79 29.63 3.38
C THR A 227 -12.90 28.48 2.38
N SER A 228 -13.88 28.53 1.47
CA SER A 228 -14.05 27.54 0.39
C SER A 228 -12.82 27.46 -0.54
N SER A 229 -12.16 28.58 -0.82
CA SER A 229 -10.95 28.64 -1.65
C SER A 229 -9.75 27.99 -0.98
N LEU A 230 -9.66 28.12 0.35
CA LEU A 230 -8.60 27.48 1.13
C LEU A 230 -8.82 25.98 1.26
N ILE A 231 -10.05 25.56 1.55
CA ILE A 231 -10.42 24.13 1.56
C ILE A 231 -10.09 23.49 0.20
N LYS A 232 -10.42 24.17 -0.90
CA LYS A 232 -10.09 23.71 -2.25
C LYS A 232 -8.58 23.55 -2.45
N ALA A 233 -7.77 24.50 -1.98
CA ALA A 233 -6.31 24.40 -2.08
C ALA A 233 -5.72 23.29 -1.20
N ILE A 234 -6.26 23.09 0.00
CA ILE A 234 -5.85 21.99 0.90
C ILE A 234 -6.13 20.65 0.25
N LYS A 235 -7.38 20.42 -0.21
CA LYS A 235 -7.76 19.20 -0.93
C LYS A 235 -6.87 18.96 -2.15
N TRP A 236 -6.64 20.00 -2.95
CA TRP A 236 -5.75 19.92 -4.10
C TRP A 236 -4.33 19.48 -3.72
N ASN A 237 -3.78 19.99 -2.62
CA ASN A 237 -2.45 19.60 -2.17
C ASN A 237 -2.43 18.16 -1.62
N ASP A 238 -3.45 17.76 -0.86
CA ASP A 238 -3.60 16.39 -0.37
C ASP A 238 -3.67 15.38 -1.53
N THR A 239 -4.51 15.63 -2.53
CA THR A 239 -4.58 14.78 -3.75
C THR A 239 -3.25 14.78 -4.51
N ARG A 240 -2.58 15.93 -4.63
CA ARG A 240 -1.31 16.03 -5.37
C ARG A 240 -0.17 15.26 -4.70
N VAL A 241 -0.13 15.20 -3.37
CA VAL A 241 0.98 14.58 -2.63
C VAL A 241 0.65 13.11 -2.31
N ASN A 242 -0.56 12.84 -1.85
CA ASN A 242 -0.99 11.55 -1.29
C ASN A 242 -2.09 10.86 -2.10
N GLY A 243 -2.44 11.35 -3.30
CA GLY A 243 -3.42 10.69 -4.17
C GLY A 243 -2.94 9.31 -4.62
N LEU A 244 -3.88 8.37 -4.72
CA LEU A 244 -3.57 6.98 -5.09
C LEU A 244 -2.92 6.85 -6.46
N GLN A 245 -3.18 7.78 -7.38
CA GLN A 245 -2.52 7.83 -8.68
C GLN A 245 -0.99 7.93 -8.54
N ASN A 246 -0.48 8.68 -7.57
CA ASN A 246 0.97 8.77 -7.35
C ASN A 246 1.56 7.42 -6.94
N LEU A 247 0.83 6.67 -6.11
CA LEU A 247 1.27 5.36 -5.63
C LEU A 247 1.23 4.31 -6.76
N PHE A 248 0.15 4.28 -7.54
CA PHE A 248 -0.05 3.22 -8.55
C PHE A 248 0.51 3.54 -9.94
N GLN A 249 0.46 4.80 -10.38
CA GLN A 249 0.91 5.25 -11.71
C GLN A 249 2.29 5.93 -11.67
N GLY A 250 2.83 6.21 -10.49
CA GLY A 250 4.13 6.87 -10.32
C GLY A 250 5.34 5.93 -10.41
N LYS A 251 6.54 6.52 -10.40
CA LYS A 251 7.82 5.79 -10.47
C LYS A 251 8.08 4.83 -9.30
N LEU A 252 7.39 5.03 -8.16
CA LEU A 252 7.52 4.19 -6.97
C LEU A 252 6.73 2.88 -7.07
N ASN A 253 5.86 2.70 -8.07
CA ASN A 253 5.32 1.37 -8.39
C ASN A 253 6.33 0.60 -9.25
N LEU A 254 7.43 0.20 -8.61
CA LEU A 254 8.70 -0.21 -9.22
C LEU A 254 8.53 -1.21 -10.35
N VAL A 255 7.79 -2.30 -10.11
CA VAL A 255 7.60 -3.37 -11.09
C VAL A 255 6.56 -3.02 -12.14
N ARG A 256 5.35 -2.59 -11.72
CA ARG A 256 4.24 -2.35 -12.65
C ARG A 256 4.56 -1.29 -13.69
N ASN A 257 5.34 -0.27 -13.32
CA ASN A 257 5.67 0.86 -14.19
C ASN A 257 7.07 0.77 -14.78
N SER A 258 7.74 -0.38 -14.70
CA SER A 258 9.10 -0.59 -15.23
C SER A 258 9.22 -0.36 -16.75
N THR A 259 8.15 -0.57 -17.51
CA THR A 259 8.09 -0.31 -18.97
C THR A 259 8.11 1.17 -19.34
N ASN A 260 7.91 2.08 -18.38
CA ASN A 260 7.96 3.51 -18.64
C ASN A 260 9.42 3.98 -18.83
N SER A 261 9.67 4.88 -19.77
CA SER A 261 11.01 5.38 -20.14
C SER A 261 11.81 6.07 -19.02
N LYS A 262 11.16 6.37 -17.88
CA LYS A 262 11.78 7.02 -16.71
C LYS A 262 11.53 6.26 -15.42
N SER A 263 11.21 4.97 -15.52
CA SER A 263 10.98 4.10 -14.37
C SER A 263 12.27 3.87 -13.57
N LEU A 264 12.14 3.55 -12.29
CA LEU A 264 13.31 3.23 -11.46
C LEU A 264 13.87 1.84 -11.77
N PHE A 265 12.99 0.91 -12.15
CA PHE A 265 13.31 -0.48 -12.47
C PHE A 265 13.20 -0.76 -13.98
N GLY A 266 13.63 0.21 -14.80
CA GLY A 266 13.60 0.13 -16.26
C GLY A 266 14.90 -0.45 -16.85
N GLU A 267 15.12 -0.19 -18.14
CA GLU A 267 16.31 -0.64 -18.88
C GLU A 267 17.63 -0.22 -18.22
N ASN A 268 17.65 0.99 -17.64
CA ASN A 268 18.82 1.60 -17.02
C ASN A 268 18.84 1.43 -15.49
N ILE A 269 18.26 0.35 -14.96
CA ILE A 269 18.16 0.11 -13.51
C ILE A 269 19.52 0.19 -12.81
N LEU A 270 20.60 -0.25 -13.47
CA LEU A 270 21.95 -0.31 -12.92
C LEU A 270 22.66 1.04 -12.77
N ASP A 271 22.20 2.10 -13.46
CA ASP A 271 22.76 3.45 -13.31
C ASP A 271 22.50 3.97 -11.89
N ASN A 272 21.34 3.63 -11.34
CA ASN A 272 20.83 4.13 -10.07
C ASN A 272 20.81 3.08 -8.94
N HIS A 273 21.03 1.80 -9.26
CA HIS A 273 20.97 0.69 -8.30
C HIS A 273 22.10 -0.30 -8.50
N HIS A 274 22.66 -0.79 -7.40
CA HIS A 274 23.53 -1.95 -7.40
C HIS A 274 22.90 -3.08 -6.59
N PHE A 275 23.00 -4.31 -7.10
CA PHE A 275 22.37 -5.48 -6.52
C PHE A 275 23.39 -6.55 -6.14
N GLU A 276 23.35 -6.96 -4.87
CA GLU A 276 24.21 -7.99 -4.31
C GLU A 276 23.37 -9.18 -3.85
N LEU A 277 23.76 -10.39 -4.25
CA LEU A 277 23.12 -11.59 -3.74
C LEU A 277 23.57 -11.80 -2.29
N ASP A 278 22.65 -11.75 -1.35
CA ASP A 278 22.92 -11.94 0.08
C ASP A 278 22.85 -13.42 0.44
N THR A 279 21.70 -14.05 0.16
CA THR A 279 21.50 -15.48 0.43
C THR A 279 20.34 -16.04 -0.38
N VAL A 280 20.09 -17.34 -0.22
CA VAL A 280 18.90 -18.03 -0.70
C VAL A 280 18.09 -18.48 0.51
N LEU A 281 16.80 -18.18 0.48
CA LEU A 281 15.84 -18.54 1.53
C LEU A 281 14.78 -19.47 0.96
N VAL A 282 13.82 -19.85 1.80
CA VAL A 282 12.61 -20.56 1.41
C VAL A 282 11.40 -19.65 1.58
N ASP A 283 10.44 -19.75 0.68
CA ASP A 283 9.09 -19.19 0.81
C ASP A 283 8.09 -20.24 0.34
N ASN A 284 7.32 -20.82 1.26
CA ASN A 284 6.35 -21.88 0.96
C ASN A 284 6.94 -23.04 0.13
N ASP A 285 8.03 -23.62 0.65
CA ASP A 285 8.80 -24.72 0.06
C ASP A 285 9.50 -24.38 -1.27
N ARG A 286 9.51 -23.11 -1.69
CA ARG A 286 10.21 -22.65 -2.90
C ARG A 286 11.47 -21.89 -2.54
N LYS A 287 12.56 -22.18 -3.25
CA LYS A 287 13.81 -21.40 -3.13
C LYS A 287 13.56 -19.97 -3.63
N ILE A 288 14.06 -18.99 -2.88
CA ILE A 288 13.93 -17.56 -3.20
C ILE A 288 15.26 -16.86 -2.97
N TYR A 289 15.73 -16.10 -3.96
CA TYR A 289 16.89 -15.24 -3.79
C TYR A 289 16.52 -14.05 -2.90
N LYS A 290 17.37 -13.74 -1.92
CA LYS A 290 17.36 -12.47 -1.20
C LYS A 290 18.48 -11.60 -1.73
N ILE A 291 18.11 -10.49 -2.35
CA ILE A 291 19.04 -9.60 -3.07
C ILE A 291 19.01 -8.25 -2.41
N LYS A 292 20.17 -7.77 -1.98
CA LYS A 292 20.34 -6.45 -1.38
C LYS A 292 20.32 -5.38 -2.47
N ILE A 293 19.61 -4.28 -2.20
CA ILE A 293 19.63 -3.06 -3.01
C ILE A 293 20.59 -2.09 -2.36
N SER A 294 21.49 -1.53 -3.15
CA SER A 294 22.47 -0.54 -2.72
C SER A 294 22.62 0.57 -3.75
N GLU A 295 23.29 1.66 -3.35
CA GLU A 295 23.55 2.80 -4.23
C GLU A 295 24.49 2.42 -5.38
N SER A 296 24.29 3.07 -6.53
CA SER A 296 25.17 2.95 -7.70
C SER A 296 25.82 4.30 -8.01
N THR A 297 26.16 4.54 -9.27
CA THR A 297 26.87 5.73 -9.73
C THR A 297 26.02 6.99 -9.64
N ASP A 298 24.74 6.90 -9.99
CA ASP A 298 23.87 8.06 -10.15
C ASP A 298 22.86 8.18 -9.01
N PHE A 299 22.46 9.42 -8.74
CA PHE A 299 21.38 9.69 -7.81
C PHE A 299 20.02 9.48 -8.46
N ILE A 300 19.10 8.95 -7.67
CA ILE A 300 17.72 8.75 -8.07
C ILE A 300 16.98 10.09 -8.07
N ASN A 301 16.29 10.35 -9.19
CA ASN A 301 15.38 11.47 -9.37
C ASN A 301 13.95 10.99 -9.69
N LEU A 302 13.00 11.33 -8.82
CA LEU A 302 11.59 10.95 -9.02
C LEU A 302 10.89 11.81 -10.08
N GLU A 303 11.48 12.95 -10.47
CA GLU A 303 10.98 13.89 -11.48
C GLU A 303 9.51 14.31 -11.29
N THR A 304 9.05 14.35 -10.06
CA THR A 304 7.66 14.71 -9.76
C THR A 304 7.41 16.17 -10.09
N LYS A 305 6.47 16.46 -11.00
CA LYS A 305 6.21 17.82 -11.49
C LYS A 305 5.89 18.79 -10.35
N GLY A 306 6.72 19.81 -10.19
CA GLY A 306 6.56 20.84 -9.16
C GLY A 306 6.99 20.41 -7.75
N ILE A 307 7.76 19.32 -7.64
CA ILE A 307 8.36 18.87 -6.38
C ILE A 307 9.84 18.58 -6.63
N PHE A 308 10.71 19.16 -5.81
CA PHE A 308 12.15 18.83 -5.83
C PHE A 308 12.35 17.48 -5.13
N ASN A 309 12.70 16.46 -5.91
CA ASN A 309 12.84 15.06 -5.50
C ASN A 309 14.04 14.40 -6.21
N ASP A 310 15.20 15.04 -6.12
CA ASP A 310 16.46 14.60 -6.71
C ASP A 310 17.52 14.36 -5.62
N GLY A 311 18.55 13.57 -5.89
CA GLY A 311 19.66 13.36 -4.95
C GLY A 311 19.42 12.24 -3.94
N TYR A 312 18.63 11.22 -4.28
CA TYR A 312 18.39 10.06 -3.44
C TYR A 312 19.27 8.87 -3.81
N VAL A 313 19.41 7.94 -2.88
CA VAL A 313 19.95 6.60 -3.13
C VAL A 313 19.00 5.53 -2.58
N ALA A 314 19.03 4.37 -3.21
CA ALA A 314 18.20 3.24 -2.81
C ALA A 314 18.88 2.38 -1.75
N ASN A 315 18.07 1.84 -0.84
CA ASN A 315 18.46 0.79 0.10
C ASN A 315 17.29 -0.18 0.30
N GLY A 316 17.57 -1.45 0.54
CA GLY A 316 16.54 -2.44 0.85
C GLY A 316 16.81 -3.81 0.24
N TRP A 317 15.75 -4.52 -0.10
CA TRP A 317 15.80 -5.93 -0.48
C TRP A 317 14.81 -6.26 -1.60
N ILE A 318 15.20 -7.14 -2.52
CA ILE A 318 14.31 -7.76 -3.51
C ILE A 318 14.35 -9.27 -3.28
N TYR A 319 13.17 -9.87 -3.27
CA TYR A 319 12.99 -11.30 -3.12
C TYR A 319 12.44 -11.88 -4.43
N ILE A 320 13.20 -12.78 -5.04
CA ILE A 320 12.96 -13.28 -6.40
C ILE A 320 12.92 -14.80 -6.39
N TYR A 321 11.83 -15.39 -6.86
CA TYR A 321 11.72 -16.85 -6.92
C TYR A 321 12.82 -17.46 -7.79
N TRP A 322 13.46 -18.51 -7.27
CA TRP A 322 14.62 -19.13 -7.89
C TRP A 322 14.30 -19.80 -9.23
N ASP A 323 13.10 -20.34 -9.39
CA ASP A 323 12.64 -21.10 -10.54
C ASP A 323 12.17 -20.22 -11.70
N THR A 324 11.36 -19.19 -11.41
CA THR A 324 10.66 -18.38 -12.43
C THR A 324 11.25 -16.97 -12.61
N TYR A 325 12.14 -16.55 -11.72
CA TYR A 325 12.57 -15.15 -11.57
C TYR A 325 11.40 -14.18 -11.35
N ALA A 326 10.27 -14.66 -10.84
CA ALA A 326 9.15 -13.80 -10.46
C ALA A 326 9.50 -13.05 -9.16
N ILE A 327 9.24 -11.75 -9.15
CA ILE A 327 9.45 -10.90 -7.97
C ILE A 327 8.31 -11.16 -6.98
N LYS A 328 8.65 -11.61 -5.77
CA LYS A 328 7.71 -11.92 -4.70
C LYS A 328 7.53 -10.75 -3.74
N LYS A 329 8.62 -10.06 -3.40
CA LYS A 329 8.61 -8.95 -2.44
C LYS A 329 9.69 -7.95 -2.78
N ILE A 330 9.40 -6.67 -2.56
CA ILE A 330 10.37 -5.59 -2.58
C ILE A 330 10.23 -4.79 -1.30
N GLU A 331 11.34 -4.57 -0.62
CA GLU A 331 11.51 -3.60 0.45
C GLU A 331 12.44 -2.50 -0.08
N TYR A 332 11.98 -1.26 -0.11
CA TYR A 332 12.67 -0.20 -0.81
C TYR A 332 12.62 1.10 -0.02
N GLN A 333 13.77 1.74 0.13
CA GLN A 333 13.91 3.03 0.79
C GLN A 333 14.67 3.99 -0.11
N LEU A 334 14.20 5.23 -0.19
CA LEU A 334 14.95 6.35 -0.76
C LEU A 334 15.50 7.24 0.35
N ILE A 335 16.82 7.30 0.41
CA ILE A 335 17.57 8.04 1.42
C ILE A 335 18.23 9.24 0.75
N ALA A 336 18.05 10.42 1.33
CA ALA A 336 18.68 11.65 0.87
C ALA A 336 20.21 11.55 0.96
N LYS A 337 20.90 11.75 -0.17
CA LYS A 337 22.36 11.57 -0.27
C LYS A 337 23.10 12.80 -0.78
N SER A 338 22.58 13.50 -1.79
CA SER A 338 23.18 14.74 -2.25
C SER A 338 23.12 15.81 -1.16
N ASP A 339 24.08 16.74 -1.11
CA ASP A 339 24.10 17.78 -0.07
C ASP A 339 22.86 18.66 -0.10
N ALA A 340 22.39 19.02 -1.30
CA ALA A 340 21.15 19.77 -1.48
C ALA A 340 19.95 19.01 -0.90
N GLN A 341 19.84 17.72 -1.18
CA GLN A 341 18.72 16.90 -0.72
C GLN A 341 18.81 16.60 0.77
N LYS A 342 19.99 16.31 1.32
CA LYS A 342 20.20 16.12 2.78
C LYS A 342 19.78 17.34 3.58
N ASN A 343 20.20 18.52 3.14
CA ASN A 343 19.84 19.79 3.76
C ASN A 343 18.32 20.03 3.69
N ARG A 344 17.72 19.78 2.52
CA ARG A 344 16.28 19.91 2.33
C ARG A 344 15.50 18.94 3.21
N SER A 345 15.83 17.66 3.20
CA SER A 345 15.15 16.63 3.98
C SER A 345 15.26 16.91 5.48
N LYS A 346 16.45 17.28 5.97
CA LYS A 346 16.61 17.69 7.38
C LYS A 346 15.79 18.92 7.74
N ALA A 347 15.79 19.95 6.89
CA ALA A 347 15.12 21.23 7.19
C ALA A 347 13.59 21.19 7.04
N LEU A 348 13.07 20.33 6.16
CA LEU A 348 11.63 20.25 5.88
C LEU A 348 10.93 19.10 6.61
N PHE A 349 11.66 18.02 6.90
CA PHE A 349 11.06 16.76 7.36
C PHE A 349 11.73 16.18 8.62
N ASP A 350 12.90 16.68 9.02
CA ASP A 350 13.70 16.15 10.12
C ASP A 350 14.03 14.65 10.00
N THR A 351 14.13 14.17 8.76
CA THR A 351 14.54 12.80 8.41
C THR A 351 15.44 12.84 7.18
N GLN A 352 16.17 11.75 6.93
CA GLN A 352 16.86 11.50 5.66
C GLN A 352 16.16 10.42 4.82
N ILE A 353 15.23 9.67 5.42
CA ILE A 353 14.42 8.67 4.71
C ILE A 353 13.18 9.38 4.19
N ASN A 354 13.09 9.52 2.88
CA ASN A 354 12.01 10.25 2.22
C ASN A 354 10.92 9.33 1.69
N HIS A 355 11.26 8.09 1.32
CA HIS A 355 10.28 7.12 0.88
C HIS A 355 10.65 5.77 1.47
N LYS A 356 9.70 5.09 2.08
CA LYS A 356 9.81 3.68 2.49
C LYS A 356 8.64 2.95 1.88
N LEU A 357 8.91 1.87 1.17
CA LEU A 357 7.95 1.13 0.37
C LEU A 357 8.18 -0.37 0.60
N VAL A 358 7.11 -1.10 0.87
CA VAL A 358 7.10 -2.56 0.82
C VAL A 358 6.01 -2.96 -0.16
N ILE A 359 6.34 -3.74 -1.18
CA ILE A 359 5.36 -4.33 -2.09
C ILE A 359 5.52 -5.84 -2.02
N ASN A 360 4.47 -6.52 -1.61
CA ASN A 360 4.36 -7.96 -1.71
C ASN A 360 3.53 -8.30 -2.95
N TYR A 361 3.84 -9.44 -3.56
CA TYR A 361 3.10 -10.03 -4.66
C TYR A 361 2.56 -11.41 -4.28
N MET A 362 1.41 -11.76 -4.86
CA MET A 362 0.85 -13.10 -4.81
C MET A 362 0.78 -13.70 -6.21
N GLU A 363 0.98 -15.00 -6.29
CA GLU A 363 0.79 -15.74 -7.53
C GLU A 363 -0.69 -16.16 -7.65
N PHE A 364 -1.33 -15.83 -8.77
CA PHE A 364 -2.68 -16.25 -9.11
C PHE A 364 -2.72 -16.56 -10.61
N GLU A 365 -3.17 -17.76 -10.97
CA GLU A 365 -3.16 -18.27 -12.36
C GLU A 365 -1.81 -18.09 -13.08
N GLY A 366 -0.70 -18.30 -12.37
CA GLY A 366 0.66 -18.21 -12.92
C GLY A 366 1.18 -16.79 -13.16
N LYS A 367 0.44 -15.76 -12.72
CA LYS A 367 0.84 -14.35 -12.79
C LYS A 367 1.00 -13.76 -11.38
N MET A 368 1.87 -12.76 -11.25
CA MET A 368 2.15 -12.06 -10.00
C MET A 368 1.32 -10.78 -9.91
N TYR A 369 0.44 -10.73 -8.92
CA TYR A 369 -0.40 -9.57 -8.63
C TYR A 369 0.06 -8.92 -7.32
N PRO A 370 0.02 -7.58 -7.19
CA PRO A 370 0.29 -6.95 -5.90
C PRO A 370 -0.76 -7.42 -4.88
N ASN A 371 -0.34 -7.88 -3.71
CA ASN A 371 -1.25 -8.30 -2.64
C ASN A 371 -1.23 -7.34 -1.45
N TYR A 372 -0.06 -6.80 -1.11
CA TYR A 372 0.10 -5.81 -0.04
C TYR A 372 1.08 -4.72 -0.43
N ILE A 373 0.74 -3.47 -0.14
CA ILE A 373 1.60 -2.31 -0.35
C ILE A 373 1.62 -1.50 0.95
N TYR A 374 2.81 -1.29 1.50
CA TYR A 374 3.06 -0.31 2.55
C TYR A 374 3.87 0.84 1.94
N TYR A 375 3.41 2.08 2.10
CA TYR A 375 4.14 3.26 1.66
C TYR A 375 4.15 4.33 2.74
N GLU A 376 5.34 4.75 3.14
CA GLU A 376 5.58 5.81 4.12
C GLU A 376 6.43 6.91 3.49
N THR A 377 6.00 8.16 3.72
CA THR A 377 6.71 9.36 3.25
C THR A 377 6.54 10.48 4.27
N PRO A 378 7.58 11.28 4.56
CA PRO A 378 7.39 12.51 5.29
C PRO A 378 6.58 13.49 4.43
N LYS A 379 5.83 14.35 5.09
CA LYS A 379 4.94 15.32 4.48
C LYS A 379 5.23 16.71 5.00
N LEU A 380 5.22 17.68 4.08
CA LEU A 380 5.28 19.07 4.45
C LEU A 380 3.88 19.54 4.87
N VAL A 381 3.65 19.56 6.17
CA VAL A 381 2.53 20.30 6.78
C VAL A 381 3.20 21.41 7.58
N ASN A 382 3.44 22.57 6.96
CA ASN A 382 4.17 23.65 7.63
C ASN A 382 3.34 24.16 8.81
N VAL A 383 3.72 23.75 10.02
CA VAL A 383 3.23 24.31 11.28
C VAL A 383 4.35 25.11 11.94
N GLY A 384 3.98 26.27 12.45
CA GLY A 384 4.87 27.09 13.26
C GLY A 384 5.84 28.00 12.50
N PHE A 385 6.31 29.01 13.21
CA PHE A 385 7.27 30.01 12.76
C PHE A 385 8.59 29.36 12.37
N LYS A 386 9.13 29.69 11.19
CA LYS A 386 10.53 29.41 10.87
C LYS A 386 11.32 30.66 11.23
N PRO A 387 12.14 30.66 12.30
CA PRO A 387 12.92 31.83 12.64
C PRO A 387 13.76 32.25 11.44
N THR A 388 13.59 33.52 11.06
CA THR A 388 14.25 34.09 9.89
C THR A 388 15.62 34.65 10.26
N LYS A 389 15.91 34.76 11.56
CA LYS A 389 17.19 35.20 12.11
C LYS A 389 17.74 34.21 13.12
N MET A 390 19.06 34.10 13.14
CA MET A 390 19.78 33.33 14.16
C MET A 390 19.56 34.02 15.53
N GLY A 391 18.99 33.31 16.51
CA GLY A 391 18.71 33.84 17.85
C GLY A 391 17.25 34.21 18.15
N GLU A 392 16.31 34.04 17.21
CA GLU A 392 14.88 34.07 17.52
C GLU A 392 14.49 32.82 18.32
N ASP A 393 13.75 33.01 19.41
CA ASP A 393 13.42 31.96 20.37
C ASP A 393 12.42 30.94 19.78
N ASP A 394 12.96 29.79 19.36
CA ASP A 394 12.22 28.62 18.83
C ASP A 394 11.63 27.77 19.98
N SER A 395 11.75 28.21 21.25
CA SER A 395 11.31 27.46 22.44
C SER A 395 9.78 27.34 22.58
N GLN A 396 9.02 28.16 21.85
CA GLN A 396 7.57 28.22 21.99
C GLN A 396 6.82 27.10 21.25
N TYR A 397 7.48 26.33 20.37
CA TYR A 397 6.86 25.24 19.61
C TYR A 397 7.65 23.93 19.73
N ASP A 398 6.95 22.85 20.05
CA ASP A 398 7.55 21.53 20.14
C ASP A 398 7.91 21.00 18.74
N LYS A 399 9.21 20.86 18.46
CA LYS A 399 9.73 20.31 17.20
C LYS A 399 9.18 18.93 16.86
N SER A 400 8.73 18.16 17.85
CA SER A 400 8.13 16.84 17.64
C SER A 400 6.72 16.90 17.04
N GLU A 401 6.03 18.04 17.15
CA GLU A 401 4.72 18.25 16.51
C GLU A 401 4.83 18.83 15.09
N ARG A 402 6.02 19.29 14.72
CA ARG A 402 6.25 20.03 13.47
C ARG A 402 6.24 19.18 12.21
N TYR A 403 6.74 17.96 12.31
CA TYR A 403 7.00 17.11 11.14
C TYR A 403 5.98 16.00 11.07
N TYR A 404 5.40 15.85 9.89
CA TYR A 404 4.33 14.88 9.63
C TYR A 404 4.84 13.75 8.75
N TYR A 405 4.25 12.58 8.95
CA TYR A 405 4.41 11.41 8.11
C TYR A 405 3.06 10.95 7.62
N THR A 406 3.04 10.50 6.37
CA THR A 406 1.92 9.82 5.76
C THR A 406 2.29 8.35 5.61
N VAL A 407 1.39 7.47 6.03
CA VAL A 407 1.46 6.03 5.76
C VAL A 407 0.23 5.64 4.95
N GLN A 408 0.42 4.87 3.89
CA GLN A 408 -0.62 4.25 3.08
C GLN A 408 -0.37 2.74 3.04
N GLU A 409 -1.37 1.98 3.48
CA GLU A 409 -1.36 0.52 3.48
C GLU A 409 -2.50 0.04 2.59
N VAL A 410 -2.20 -0.77 1.59
CA VAL A 410 -3.18 -1.37 0.68
C VAL A 410 -3.10 -2.88 0.78
N LEU A 411 -4.21 -3.53 1.06
CA LEU A 411 -4.37 -4.98 1.00
C LEU A 411 -5.36 -5.34 -0.10
N PHE A 412 -4.92 -6.06 -1.12
CA PHE A 412 -5.80 -6.62 -2.15
C PHE A 412 -6.28 -8.00 -1.75
N THR A 413 -7.58 -8.25 -1.90
CA THR A 413 -8.25 -9.47 -1.41
C THR A 413 -9.05 -10.20 -2.49
N GLU A 414 -9.22 -9.60 -3.66
CA GLU A 414 -9.97 -10.18 -4.78
C GLU A 414 -9.34 -9.78 -6.11
N ILE A 415 -9.21 -10.75 -7.02
CA ILE A 415 -8.81 -10.54 -8.42
C ILE A 415 -9.97 -11.02 -9.30
N ILE A 416 -10.42 -10.17 -10.22
CA ILE A 416 -11.53 -10.47 -11.14
C ILE A 416 -10.99 -10.41 -12.57
N LEU A 417 -11.02 -11.56 -13.25
CA LEU A 417 -10.60 -11.72 -14.65
C LEU A 417 -11.79 -11.81 -15.63
N ASP A 418 -13.01 -11.88 -15.10
CA ASP A 418 -14.25 -11.97 -15.87
C ASP A 418 -14.49 -10.69 -16.70
N SER A 419 -14.53 -10.84 -18.02
CA SER A 419 -14.65 -9.73 -18.97
C SER A 419 -15.97 -8.98 -18.88
N GLU A 420 -17.07 -9.63 -18.49
CA GLU A 420 -18.38 -8.97 -18.34
C GLU A 420 -18.36 -8.08 -17.10
N LYS A 421 -17.86 -8.60 -15.97
CA LYS A 421 -17.69 -7.81 -14.73
C LYS A 421 -16.73 -6.64 -14.93
N ILE A 422 -15.64 -6.84 -15.67
CA ILE A 422 -14.70 -5.77 -16.02
C ILE A 422 -15.41 -4.69 -16.84
N SER A 423 -16.16 -5.08 -17.87
CA SER A 423 -16.89 -4.15 -18.74
C SER A 423 -17.97 -3.37 -17.97
N GLU A 424 -18.68 -4.05 -17.07
CA GLU A 424 -19.67 -3.43 -16.19
C GLU A 424 -19.01 -2.39 -15.27
N ALA A 425 -17.89 -2.73 -14.62
CA ALA A 425 -17.17 -1.79 -13.75
C ALA A 425 -16.66 -0.57 -14.52
N LEU A 426 -16.16 -0.75 -15.74
CA LEU A 426 -15.68 0.33 -16.60
C LEU A 426 -16.79 1.27 -17.10
N SER A 427 -18.05 0.82 -17.12
CA SER A 427 -19.21 1.65 -17.52
C SER A 427 -19.59 2.71 -16.47
N ARG A 428 -19.15 2.53 -15.22
CA ARG A 428 -19.44 3.41 -14.09
C ARG A 428 -18.42 4.55 -14.02
N PRO A 429 -18.72 5.69 -13.37
CA PRO A 429 -17.72 6.71 -13.10
C PRO A 429 -16.66 6.20 -12.10
N TRP A 430 -15.41 6.58 -12.32
CA TRP A 430 -14.26 6.23 -11.47
C TRP A 430 -13.77 7.48 -10.74
N ASP A 431 -13.73 7.42 -9.41
CA ASP A 431 -13.25 8.50 -8.55
C ASP A 431 -12.20 7.98 -7.56
N PRO A 432 -10.91 8.35 -7.73
CA PRO A 432 -9.81 7.93 -6.87
C PRO A 432 -9.66 8.77 -5.60
N ASP A 433 -10.54 9.76 -5.35
CA ASP A 433 -10.40 10.69 -4.24
C ASP A 433 -10.76 10.07 -2.88
N ILE A 434 -9.72 9.60 -2.17
CA ILE A 434 -9.82 9.11 -0.79
C ILE A 434 -10.17 10.21 0.23
N PHE A 435 -10.02 11.48 -0.14
CA PHE A 435 -10.32 12.63 0.74
C PHE A 435 -11.77 13.12 0.61
N SER A 436 -12.51 12.56 -0.35
CA SER A 436 -13.92 12.86 -0.58
C SER A 436 -14.78 12.53 0.65
N VAL A 437 -15.99 13.10 0.71
CA VAL A 437 -16.96 12.79 1.76
C VAL A 437 -18.04 11.91 1.13
N LYS A 438 -18.20 10.69 1.64
CA LYS A 438 -19.26 9.77 1.22
C LYS A 438 -20.11 9.37 2.43
N PRO A 439 -21.40 9.01 2.24
CA PRO A 439 -22.24 8.49 3.33
C PRO A 439 -21.63 7.23 3.96
N TYR A 440 -21.71 7.11 5.28
CA TYR A 440 -21.22 5.94 5.99
C TYR A 440 -22.15 4.73 5.80
N ASN A 441 -21.60 3.60 5.36
CA ASN A 441 -22.33 2.35 5.20
C ASN A 441 -21.90 1.33 6.26
N LYS A 442 -22.62 1.30 7.40
CA LYS A 442 -22.31 0.43 8.53
C LYS A 442 -22.37 -1.06 8.18
N GLU A 443 -23.32 -1.46 7.35
CA GLU A 443 -23.50 -2.87 6.97
C GLU A 443 -22.35 -3.37 6.10
N PHE A 444 -21.90 -2.55 5.15
CA PHE A 444 -20.73 -2.84 4.33
C PHE A 444 -19.49 -3.07 5.21
N TRP A 445 -19.17 -2.11 6.07
CA TRP A 445 -17.96 -2.17 6.89
C TRP A 445 -17.95 -3.29 7.92
N ARG A 446 -19.11 -3.81 8.32
CA ARG A 446 -19.20 -4.98 9.20
C ARG A 446 -18.75 -6.29 8.54
N ASN A 447 -18.89 -6.38 7.22
CA ASN A 447 -18.65 -7.61 6.46
C ASN A 447 -17.45 -7.50 5.51
N TYR A 448 -16.78 -6.34 5.46
CA TYR A 448 -15.65 -6.10 4.56
C TYR A 448 -14.35 -6.50 5.24
N ASN A 449 -13.49 -7.24 4.52
CA ASN A 449 -12.19 -7.64 5.04
C ASN A 449 -11.27 -6.41 5.15
N THR A 450 -10.83 -6.07 6.36
CA THR A 450 -9.94 -4.94 6.64
C THR A 450 -8.59 -5.43 7.14
N LEU A 451 -7.56 -4.58 7.05
CA LEU A 451 -6.31 -4.85 7.75
C LEU A 451 -6.55 -4.84 9.26
N LEU A 452 -6.09 -5.88 9.95
CA LEU A 452 -6.13 -5.90 11.41
C LEU A 452 -5.27 -4.76 11.95
N GLU A 453 -5.84 -3.98 12.86
CA GLU A 453 -5.13 -2.95 13.60
C GLU A 453 -3.98 -3.56 14.43
N SER A 454 -2.82 -2.91 14.41
CA SER A 454 -1.83 -3.11 15.48
C SER A 454 -2.32 -2.52 16.80
N GLU A 455 -1.70 -2.88 17.92
CA GLU A 455 -1.97 -2.25 19.22
C GLU A 455 -1.77 -0.73 19.16
N GLU A 456 -0.79 -0.26 18.37
CA GLU A 456 -0.59 1.16 18.10
C GLU A 456 -1.74 1.78 17.31
N ASP A 457 -2.25 1.08 16.28
CA ASP A 457 -3.40 1.52 15.50
C ASP A 457 -4.71 1.54 16.31
N GLU A 458 -4.90 0.59 17.22
CA GLU A 458 -6.05 0.57 18.13
C GLU A 458 -6.01 1.76 19.09
N GLN A 459 -4.86 2.00 19.72
CA GLN A 459 -4.64 3.16 20.59
C GLN A 459 -4.90 4.47 19.83
N LEU A 460 -4.43 4.54 18.59
CA LEU A 460 -4.73 5.62 17.65
C LEU A 460 -6.23 5.84 17.49
N ILE A 461 -6.98 4.79 17.13
CA ILE A 461 -8.42 4.88 16.88
C ILE A 461 -9.14 5.32 18.15
N GLN A 462 -8.76 4.78 19.31
CA GLN A 462 -9.33 5.17 20.59
C GLN A 462 -9.09 6.66 20.90
N ASP A 463 -7.88 7.17 20.67
CA ASP A 463 -7.56 8.57 20.94
C ASP A 463 -8.30 9.52 19.99
N LEU A 464 -8.48 9.14 18.72
CA LEU A 464 -9.35 9.86 17.79
C LEU A 464 -10.83 9.81 18.21
N THR A 465 -11.30 8.67 18.73
CA THR A 465 -12.68 8.50 19.23
C THR A 465 -12.93 9.36 20.47
N LYS A 466 -11.95 9.48 21.38
CA LYS A 466 -12.07 10.35 22.56
C LYS A 466 -12.15 11.83 22.18
N ARG A 467 -11.35 12.24 21.20
CA ARG A 467 -11.33 13.64 20.71
C ARG A 467 -12.57 13.98 19.90
N SER A 468 -13.28 12.98 19.38
CA SER A 468 -14.40 13.19 18.48
C SER A 468 -15.30 11.98 18.35
N SER A 469 -16.63 12.16 18.36
CA SER A 469 -17.59 11.10 18.06
C SER A 469 -17.41 10.66 16.59
N LEU A 470 -16.54 9.67 16.36
CA LEU A 470 -16.17 9.16 15.01
C LEU A 470 -17.38 8.69 14.20
N TYR A 471 -18.49 8.44 14.88
CA TYR A 471 -19.77 8.11 14.30
C TYR A 471 -20.80 9.00 15.00
N LYS A 472 -21.35 9.99 14.29
CA LYS A 472 -22.70 10.46 14.65
C LYS A 472 -23.64 9.38 14.16
N ASP A 473 -24.35 8.77 15.10
CA ASP A 473 -25.33 7.71 14.88
C ASP A 473 -26.35 8.04 13.77
#